data_AF-A0A966QY77-F1
#
_entry.id   AF-A0A966QY77-F1
#
_cell.length_a   1.000
_cell.length_b   1.000
_cell.length_c   1.000
_cell.angle_alpha   90.00
_cell.angle_beta   90.00
_cell.angle_gamma   90.00
#
_symmetry.space_group_name_H-M   'P 1'
#
loop_
_entity.id
_entity.type
_entity.pdbx_description
1 polymer ?
#
loop_
_entity_poly.entity_id
_entity_poly.type
_entity_poly.pdbx_seq_one_letter_code
_entity_poly.pdbx_strand_id
1 'polypeptide(L)' 'MASGACRGLSDIFFAPLAERPQTRERREARARQVCLQCPVLETCRTYAREHREYGFWGGESEEQRHSAGFRLIAPVGVRY' A
#
# COMPACT_ATOMS: atom_id res chain seq x y z
N MET A 1 5.67 -12.95 5.68
CA MET A 1 7.00 -12.62 5.12
C MET A 1 7.91 -12.09 6.24
N ALA A 2 9.04 -12.75 6.52
CA ALA A 2 9.83 -12.47 7.73
C ALA A 2 10.82 -11.29 7.59
N SER A 3 11.06 -10.77 6.37
CA SER A 3 12.16 -9.82 6.08
C SER A 3 11.70 -8.55 5.35
N GLY A 4 10.46 -8.10 5.58
CA GLY A 4 9.97 -6.85 5.02
C GLY A 4 10.58 -5.65 5.75
N ALA A 5 11.18 -4.70 5.02
CA ALA A 5 11.68 -3.43 5.58
C ALA A 5 10.56 -2.53 6.14
N CYS A 6 9.30 -2.87 5.83
CA CYS A 6 8.09 -2.26 6.38
C CYS A 6 7.81 -2.64 7.85
N ARG A 7 8.55 -3.57 8.44
CA ARG A 7 8.32 -4.04 9.80
C ARG A 7 8.64 -2.93 10.83
N GLY A 8 7.63 -2.49 11.57
CA GLY A 8 7.72 -1.37 12.53
C GLY A 8 7.27 -0.01 11.97
N LEU A 9 6.78 0.03 10.73
CA LEU A 9 6.32 1.26 10.08
C LEU A 9 4.82 1.19 9.69
N SER A 10 4.06 0.32 10.36
CA SER A 10 2.64 0.05 10.08
C SER A 10 1.80 1.32 9.93
N ASP A 11 2.07 2.36 10.71
CA ASP A 11 1.37 3.65 10.67
C ASP A 11 1.49 4.37 9.31
N ILE A 12 2.55 4.10 8.55
CA ILE A 12 2.75 4.68 7.20
C ILE A 12 2.15 3.76 6.13
N PHE A 13 2.04 2.45 6.39
CA PHE A 13 1.49 1.50 5.42
C PHE A 13 -0.03 1.40 5.48
N PHE A 14 -0.64 1.53 6.66
CA PHE A 14 -2.10 1.44 6.85
C PHE A 14 -2.72 2.82 7.09
N ALA A 15 -3.72 3.18 6.28
CA ALA A 15 -4.34 4.51 6.37
C ALA A 15 -5.35 4.54 7.53
N PRO A 16 -5.43 5.62 8.31
CA PRO A 16 -6.57 5.83 9.19
C PRO A 16 -7.84 6.07 8.37
N LEU A 17 -8.99 5.63 8.92
CA LEU A 17 -10.29 5.90 8.32
C LEU A 17 -10.50 7.42 8.22
N ALA A 18 -10.83 7.92 7.02
CA ALA A 18 -10.99 9.35 6.70
C ALA A 18 -9.70 10.21 6.68
N GLU A 19 -8.58 9.65 6.19
CA GLU A 19 -7.37 10.43 5.89
C GLU A 19 -7.61 11.47 4.77
N ARG A 20 -7.06 12.68 4.93
CA ARG A 20 -7.09 13.71 3.88
C ARG A 20 -6.20 13.30 2.69
N PRO A 21 -6.60 13.59 1.44
CA PRO A 21 -5.82 13.22 0.25
C PRO A 21 -4.36 13.69 0.28
N GLN A 22 -4.12 14.91 0.79
CA GLN A 22 -2.76 15.49 0.89
C GLN A 22 -1.88 14.72 1.89
N THR A 23 -2.46 14.25 2.99
CA THR A 23 -1.77 13.42 3.98
C THR A 23 -1.48 12.05 3.39
N ARG A 24 -2.43 11.50 2.62
CA ARG A 24 -2.27 10.23 1.90
C ARG A 24 -1.09 10.27 0.94
N GLU A 25 -0.98 11.28 0.08
CA GLU A 25 0.14 11.40 -0.87
C GLU A 25 1.50 11.46 -0.16
N ARG A 26 1.62 12.23 0.93
CA ARG A 26 2.87 12.29 1.72
C ARG A 26 3.22 10.95 2.36
N ARG A 27 2.22 10.27 2.91
CA ARG A 27 2.38 8.96 3.54
C ARG A 27 2.81 7.91 2.52
N GLU A 28 2.14 7.87 1.37
CA GLU A 28 2.47 6.98 0.24
C GLU A 28 3.86 7.26 -0.33
N ALA A 29 4.27 8.53 -0.47
CA ALA A 29 5.63 8.87 -0.91
C ALA A 29 6.68 8.31 0.05
N ARG A 30 6.44 8.41 1.37
CA ARG A 30 7.34 7.87 2.40
C ARG A 30 7.36 6.34 2.40
N ALA A 31 6.18 5.71 2.29
CA ALA A 31 6.06 4.26 2.18
C ALA A 31 6.78 3.73 0.92
N ARG A 32 6.67 4.44 -0.21
CA ARG A 32 7.36 4.11 -1.46
C ARG A 32 8.87 4.10 -1.28
N GLN A 33 9.45 5.11 -0.63
CA GLN A 33 10.90 5.14 -0.40
C GLN A 33 11.38 3.92 0.40
N VAL A 34 10.64 3.52 1.43
CA VAL A 34 10.97 2.32 2.23
C VAL A 34 10.81 1.04 1.41
N CYS A 35 9.73 0.93 0.64
CA CYS A 35 9.49 -0.22 -0.24
C CYS A 35 10.60 -0.39 -1.28
N LEU A 36 11.08 0.70 -1.89
CA LEU A 36 12.15 0.64 -2.89
C LEU A 36 13.50 0.14 -2.34
N GLN A 37 13.70 0.18 -1.02
CA GLN A 37 14.88 -0.37 -0.36
C GLN A 37 14.67 -1.83 0.11
N CYS A 38 13.47 -2.38 -0.09
CA CYS A 38 13.12 -3.70 0.41
C CYS A 38 13.46 -4.79 -0.63
N PRO A 39 14.22 -5.84 -0.25
CA PRO A 39 14.60 -6.92 -1.18
C PRO A 39 13.41 -7.80 -1.59
N VAL A 40 12.31 -7.77 -0.85
CA VAL A 40 11.10 -8.57 -1.12
C VAL A 40 10.00 -7.76 -1.82
N LEU A 41 10.34 -6.65 -2.48
CA LEU A 41 9.37 -5.75 -3.11
C LEU A 41 8.46 -6.47 -4.10
N GLU A 42 9.01 -7.25 -5.04
CA GLU A 42 8.22 -7.95 -6.06
C GLU A 42 7.32 -9.03 -5.45
N THR A 43 7.86 -9.86 -4.55
CA THR A 43 7.08 -10.88 -3.85
C THR A 43 5.94 -10.26 -3.03
N CYS A 44 6.22 -9.16 -2.34
CA CYS A 44 5.23 -8.40 -1.56
C CYS A 44 4.13 -7.81 -2.45
N ARG A 45 4.51 -7.28 -3.61
CA ARG A 45 3.58 -6.74 -4.61
C ARG A 45 2.64 -7.82 -5.16
N THR A 46 3.19 -8.95 -5.59
CA THR A 46 2.40 -10.08 -6.11
C THR A 46 1.44 -10.61 -5.04
N TYR A 47 1.95 -10.84 -3.83
CA TYR A 47 1.13 -11.31 -2.72
C TYR A 47 -0.04 -10.37 -2.42
N ALA A 48 0.21 -9.05 -2.33
CA ALA A 48 -0.84 -8.08 -2.04
C ALA A 48 -1.87 -7.96 -3.17
N ARG A 49 -1.49 -8.25 -4.42
CA ARG A 49 -2.40 -8.30 -5.57
C ARG A 49 -3.28 -9.55 -5.53
N GLU A 50 -2.69 -10.71 -5.24
CA GLU A 50 -3.41 -11.99 -5.15
C GLU A 50 -4.38 -12.00 -3.96
N HIS A 51 -3.93 -11.53 -2.79
CA HIS A 51 -4.69 -11.54 -1.55
C HIS A 51 -5.59 -10.31 -1.36
N ARG A 52 -5.49 -9.29 -2.24
CA ARG A 52 -6.30 -8.06 -2.16
C ARG A 52 -6.16 -7.35 -0.80
N GLU A 53 -4.94 -7.30 -0.29
CA GLU A 53 -4.63 -6.72 1.03
C GLU A 53 -4.91 -5.21 1.07
N TYR A 54 -5.29 -4.67 2.23
CA TYR A 54 -5.51 -3.23 2.42
C TYR A 54 -4.20 -2.49 2.75
N GLY A 55 -4.08 -1.22 2.37
CA GLY A 55 -2.90 -0.37 2.60
C GLY A 55 -1.87 -0.33 1.47
N PHE A 56 -0.65 0.09 1.81
CA PHE A 56 0.46 0.22 0.87
C PHE A 56 1.32 -1.05 0.88
N TRP A 57 1.52 -1.68 -0.27
CA TRP A 57 2.24 -2.94 -0.40
C TRP A 57 3.10 -2.96 -1.66
N GLY A 58 4.34 -3.45 -1.55
CA GLY A 58 5.20 -3.66 -2.72
C GLY A 58 5.43 -2.42 -3.60
N GLY A 59 5.36 -1.21 -3.03
CA GLY A 59 5.50 0.05 -3.78
C GLY A 59 4.20 0.59 -4.39
N GLU A 60 3.05 -0.06 -4.14
CA GLU A 60 1.74 0.34 -4.64
C GLU A 60 0.72 0.59 -3.52
N SER A 61 -0.05 1.67 -3.63
CA SER A 61 -1.23 1.91 -2.80
C SER A 61 -2.45 1.13 -3.30
N GLU A 62 -3.50 1.08 -2.49
CA GLU A 62 -4.80 0.50 -2.89
C GLU A 62 -5.36 1.14 -4.16
N GLU A 63 -5.26 2.48 -4.27
CA GLU A 63 -5.71 3.22 -5.45
C GLU A 63 -4.88 2.87 -6.68
N GLN A 64 -3.56 2.74 -6.53
CA GLN A 64 -2.68 2.31 -7.62
C GLN A 64 -2.97 0.86 -8.05
N ARG A 65 -3.23 -0.04 -7.10
CA ARG A 65 -3.66 -1.42 -7.40
C ARG A 65 -5.02 -1.45 -8.09
N HIS A 66 -5.97 -0.63 -7.64
CA HIS A 66 -7.26 -0.47 -8.28
C HIS A 66 -7.13 0.05 -9.72
N SER A 67 -6.32 1.09 -9.93
CA SER A 67 -6.02 1.64 -11.25
C SER A 67 -5.31 0.64 -12.16
N ALA A 68 -4.53 -0.28 -11.60
CA ALA A 68 -3.89 -1.37 -12.33
C ALA A 68 -4.85 -2.55 -12.64
N GLY A 69 -6.13 -2.45 -12.27
CA GLY A 69 -7.16 -3.47 -12.52
C GLY A 69 -7.31 -4.52 -11.42
N PHE A 70 -6.53 -4.43 -10.34
CA PHE A 70 -6.68 -5.30 -9.17
C PHE A 70 -7.78 -4.74 -8.26
N ARG A 71 -9.03 -5.14 -8.55
CA ARG A 71 -10.23 -4.66 -7.87
C ARG A 71 -10.28 -5.17 -6.42
N LEU A 72 -9.98 -4.29 -5.47
CA LEU A 72 -10.26 -4.48 -4.04
C LEU A 72 -11.78 -4.53 -3.82
N ILE A 73 -12.23 -5.40 -2.89
CA ILE A 73 -13.67 -5.63 -2.64
C ILE A 73 -14.32 -4.39 -2.00
N ALA A 74 -13.55 -3.53 -1.32
CA ALA A 74 -14.03 -2.25 -0.80
C ALA A 74 -12.87 -1.23 -0.67
N PRO A 75 -12.47 -0.50 -1.73
CA PRO A 75 -11.40 0.48 -1.61
C PRO A 75 -11.80 1.60 -0.65
N VAL A 76 -10.99 1.84 0.38
CA VAL A 76 -11.19 2.96 1.32
C VAL A 76 -10.99 4.26 0.54
N GLY A 77 -12.08 4.96 0.23
CA GLY A 77 -12.05 6.30 -0.36
C GLY A 77 -12.50 6.42 -1.82
N VAL A 78 -13.01 5.37 -2.48
CA VAL A 78 -13.66 5.55 -3.78
C VAL A 78 -15.05 6.12 -3.55
N ARG A 79 -15.19 7.44 -3.73
CA ARG A 79 -16.49 8.06 -3.96
C ARG A 79 -16.94 7.67 -5.36
N TYR A 80 -18.08 6.97 -5.43
CA TYR A 80 -18.83 6.67 -6.64
C TYR A 80 -19.33 7.95 -7.33
#